data_AF-A0A931UME7-F1
#
_entry.id   AF-A0A931UME7-F1
#
_cell.length_a   1.000
_cell.length_b   1.000
_cell.length_c   1.000
_cell.angle_alpha   90.00
_cell.angle_beta   90.00
_cell.angle_gamma   90.00
#
_symmetry.space_group_name_H-M   'P 1'
#
loop_
_entity.id
_entity.type
_entity.pdbx_description
1 polymer ?
#
loop_
_entity_poly.entity_id
_entity_poly.type
_entity_poly.pdbx_seq_one_letter_code
_entity_poly.pdbx_strand_id
1 'polypeptide(L)'
;MDDHDDTPKPLVSRRQFLKGGALTTAALSSGVLTVEPAEAGRVPEAVPTDPRRSPVALQVNGVPYRVEVANRTTLLQLVREELALTGTKMGCDRAQCGACTVLLNGRAVYAQCGYCTSGQILATKALLDRVPTPTEAQARQALAGNLCRCAAYKRILASVLAAARLLQAGGRG
;
A
#
# COMPACT_ATOMS: atom_id res chain seq x y z
N MET A 1 12.89 17.44 31.57
CA MET A 1 13.81 17.81 30.47
C MET A 1 14.95 16.85 30.65
N ASP A 2 14.75 15.66 30.12
CA ASP A 2 15.61 14.52 30.36
C ASP A 2 16.37 14.27 29.06
N ASP A 3 17.67 14.49 29.11
CA ASP A 3 18.63 14.26 28.04
C ASP A 3 18.59 12.79 27.61
N HIS A 4 18.18 12.54 26.37
CA HIS A 4 18.27 11.23 25.74
C HIS A 4 19.59 11.19 24.96
N ASP A 5 20.57 10.47 25.51
CA ASP A 5 21.84 10.15 24.85
C ASP A 5 21.57 9.18 23.68
N ASP A 6 21.68 9.71 22.46
CA ASP A 6 21.34 9.06 21.19
C ASP A 6 22.60 8.59 20.45
N THR A 7 23.51 7.92 21.16
CA THR A 7 24.70 7.32 20.55
C THR A 7 24.41 5.92 19.99
N PRO A 8 24.63 5.66 18.68
CA PRO A 8 24.33 4.38 18.07
C PRO A 8 25.33 3.31 18.52
N LYS A 9 24.84 2.27 19.19
CA LYS A 9 25.64 1.11 19.60
C LYS A 9 25.76 0.13 18.43
N PRO A 10 26.97 -0.19 17.95
CA PRO A 10 27.14 -1.05 16.79
C PRO A 10 26.83 -2.51 17.15
N LEU A 11 26.07 -3.15 16.27
CA LEU A 11 25.90 -4.60 16.23
C LEU A 11 27.20 -5.19 15.68
N VAL A 12 27.80 -6.13 16.43
CA VAL A 12 29.09 -6.82 16.24
C VAL A 12 30.23 -6.26 17.09
N SER A 13 30.68 -7.07 18.06
CA SER A 13 31.82 -6.79 18.93
C SER A 13 33.14 -7.05 18.19
N ARG A 14 34.10 -6.12 18.34
CA ARG A 14 35.47 -6.18 17.77
C ARG A 14 36.20 -7.49 18.05
N ARG A 15 35.86 -8.22 19.12
CA ARG A 15 36.45 -9.54 19.44
C ARG A 15 36.04 -10.66 18.48
N GLN A 16 34.90 -10.53 17.78
CA GLN A 16 34.39 -11.55 16.85
C GLN A 16 35.06 -11.47 15.46
N PHE A 17 35.69 -10.34 15.15
CA PHE A 17 36.49 -10.14 13.92
C PHE A 17 37.90 -10.76 14.02
N LEU A 18 38.40 -11.03 15.22
CA LEU A 18 39.77 -11.55 15.43
C LEU A 18 39.95 -13.07 15.20
N LYS A 19 38.95 -13.83 14.75
CA LYS A 19 39.04 -15.32 14.72
C LYS A 19 38.83 -16.01 13.37
N GLY A 20 38.67 -15.28 12.26
CA GLY A 20 38.34 -15.89 10.96
C GLY A 20 39.29 -15.51 9.83
N GLY A 21 40.53 -16.00 9.87
CA GLY A 21 41.46 -15.93 8.75
C GLY A 21 42.11 -17.29 8.46
N ALA A 22 41.81 -17.87 7.29
CA ALA A 22 42.70 -18.74 6.50
C ALA A 22 42.03 -19.09 5.16
N LEU A 23 42.83 -19.13 4.09
CA LEU A 23 42.45 -19.28 2.68
C LEU A 23 41.79 -20.62 2.32
N THR A 24 40.88 -20.63 1.33
CA THR A 24 40.82 -21.68 0.29
C THR A 24 40.40 -21.07 -1.06
N THR A 25 41.24 -21.26 -2.06
CA THR A 25 40.97 -21.05 -3.49
C THR A 25 40.17 -22.24 -4.03
N ALA A 26 39.04 -21.99 -4.72
CA ALA A 26 38.44 -22.98 -5.64
C ALA A 26 37.52 -22.34 -6.69
N ALA A 27 38.00 -22.38 -7.94
CA ALA A 27 37.29 -22.45 -9.22
C ALA A 27 36.14 -21.48 -9.53
N LEU A 28 36.41 -20.54 -10.45
CA LEU A 28 35.41 -19.99 -11.37
C LEU A 28 34.93 -21.12 -12.30
N SER A 29 33.79 -21.73 -12.01
CA SER A 29 33.08 -22.54 -12.99
C SER A 29 32.16 -21.61 -13.79
N SER A 30 32.46 -21.48 -15.09
CA SER A 30 31.63 -20.83 -16.10
C SER A 30 30.32 -21.61 -16.28
N GLY A 31 29.40 -21.48 -15.33
CA GLY A 31 28.02 -21.92 -15.47
C GLY A 31 27.19 -20.79 -16.04
N VAL A 32 27.02 -20.75 -17.36
CA VAL A 32 25.96 -19.92 -17.97
C VAL A 32 24.63 -20.50 -17.50
N LEU A 33 24.04 -19.89 -16.47
CA LEU A 33 22.68 -20.18 -16.07
C LEU A 33 21.77 -19.60 -17.15
N THR A 34 21.34 -20.44 -18.09
CA THR A 34 20.24 -20.09 -19.00
C THR A 34 18.99 -19.96 -18.15
N VAL A 35 18.61 -18.73 -17.84
CA VAL A 35 17.30 -18.40 -17.27
C VAL A 35 16.30 -18.58 -18.40
N GLU A 36 15.48 -19.64 -18.33
CA GLU A 36 14.32 -19.76 -19.20
C GLU A 36 13.33 -18.63 -18.84
N PRO A 37 12.79 -17.89 -19.82
CA PRO A 37 11.81 -16.86 -19.54
C PRO A 37 10.56 -17.53 -18.98
N ALA A 38 10.25 -17.25 -17.71
CA ALA A 38 8.99 -17.64 -17.12
C ALA A 38 7.85 -17.06 -17.97
N GLU A 39 7.13 -17.94 -18.65
CA GLU A 39 5.94 -17.58 -19.41
C GLU A 39 5.00 -16.80 -18.49
N ALA A 40 4.59 -15.63 -18.96
CA ALA A 40 3.58 -14.80 -18.33
C ALA A 40 2.22 -15.51 -18.40
N GLY A 41 2.04 -16.50 -17.53
CA GLY A 41 0.78 -17.19 -17.33
C GLY A 41 -0.24 -16.21 -16.78
N ARG A 42 -1.26 -15.92 -17.59
CA ARG A 42 -2.46 -15.20 -17.16
C ARG A 42 -3.01 -15.90 -15.90
N VAL A 43 -3.02 -15.19 -14.78
CA VAL A 43 -3.68 -15.66 -13.56
C VAL A 43 -5.16 -15.87 -13.90
N PRO A 44 -5.73 -17.08 -13.74
CA PRO A 44 -7.16 -17.27 -13.89
C PRO A 44 -7.87 -16.37 -12.88
N GLU A 45 -8.79 -15.52 -13.35
CA GLU A 45 -9.63 -14.68 -12.49
C GLU A 45 -10.60 -15.60 -11.73
N ALA A 46 -10.15 -16.19 -10.63
CA ALA A 46 -11.01 -16.91 -9.73
C ALA A 46 -11.96 -15.90 -9.06
N VAL A 47 -13.26 -16.03 -9.33
CA VAL A 47 -14.29 -15.21 -8.65
C VAL A 47 -14.17 -15.47 -7.14
N PRO A 48 -13.97 -14.44 -6.31
CA PRO A 48 -13.86 -14.61 -4.86
C PRO A 48 -15.10 -15.32 -4.32
N THR A 49 -14.91 -16.35 -3.50
CA THR A 49 -16.00 -17.14 -2.90
C THR A 49 -16.88 -16.33 -1.95
N ASP A 50 -16.38 -15.20 -1.44
CA ASP A 50 -17.15 -14.15 -0.77
C ASP A 50 -16.85 -12.80 -1.45
N PRO A 51 -17.83 -12.09 -2.04
CA PRO A 51 -17.60 -10.80 -2.72
C PRO A 51 -17.12 -9.68 -1.77
N ARG A 52 -17.15 -9.90 -0.46
CA ARG A 52 -16.63 -8.96 0.55
C ARG A 52 -15.16 -9.19 0.88
N ARG A 53 -14.51 -10.17 0.24
CA ARG A 53 -13.10 -10.49 0.39
C ARG A 53 -12.40 -10.46 -0.96
N SER A 54 -11.10 -10.19 -0.94
CA SER A 54 -10.26 -10.19 -2.13
C SER A 54 -8.87 -10.77 -1.83
N PRO A 55 -8.25 -11.48 -2.79
CA PRO A 55 -6.85 -11.85 -2.72
C PRO A 55 -5.98 -10.60 -2.85
N VAL A 56 -4.99 -10.47 -1.97
CA VAL A 56 -3.98 -9.42 -2.04
C VAL A 56 -2.60 -10.07 -2.00
N ALA A 57 -1.76 -9.70 -2.97
CA ALA A 57 -0.35 -10.04 -3.00
C ALA A 57 0.50 -8.78 -2.73
N LEU A 58 1.43 -8.88 -1.78
CA LEU A 58 2.32 -7.79 -1.42
C LEU A 58 3.66 -8.33 -0.92
N GLN A 59 4.71 -7.50 -1.00
CA GLN A 59 5.98 -7.78 -0.34
C GLN A 59 6.14 -6.85 0.86
N VAL A 60 6.36 -7.42 2.05
CA VAL A 60 6.62 -6.66 3.27
C VAL A 60 8.03 -6.98 3.74
N ASN A 61 8.89 -5.96 3.76
CA ASN A 61 10.31 -6.10 4.12
C ASN A 61 11.04 -7.17 3.29
N GLY A 62 10.73 -7.27 1.99
CA GLY A 62 11.31 -8.25 1.06
C GLY A 62 10.71 -9.66 1.15
N VAL A 63 9.80 -9.92 2.09
CA VAL A 63 9.11 -11.21 2.23
C VAL A 63 7.78 -11.16 1.46
N PRO A 64 7.51 -12.08 0.54
CA PRO A 64 6.25 -12.13 -0.21
C PRO A 64 5.10 -12.70 0.64
N TYR A 65 3.94 -12.05 0.57
CA TYR A 65 2.70 -12.48 1.19
C TYR A 65 1.58 -12.56 0.15
N ARG A 66 0.74 -13.60 0.27
CA ARG A 66 -0.55 -13.71 -0.42
C ARG A 66 -1.61 -14.02 0.62
N VAL A 67 -2.61 -13.16 0.73
CA VAL A 67 -3.62 -13.21 1.80
C VAL A 67 -5.00 -12.83 1.26
N GLU A 68 -6.02 -13.54 1.73
CA GLU A 68 -7.43 -13.20 1.50
C GLU A 68 -7.91 -12.25 2.61
N VAL A 69 -8.21 -11.00 2.27
CA VAL A 69 -8.63 -9.99 3.25
C VAL A 69 -10.04 -9.51 2.97
N ALA A 70 -10.74 -9.05 4.01
CA ALA A 70 -11.98 -8.32 3.81
C ALA A 70 -11.69 -6.99 3.07
N ASN A 71 -12.58 -6.57 2.18
CA ASN A 71 -12.39 -5.35 1.37
C ASN A 71 -12.31 -4.06 2.21
N ARG A 72 -12.72 -4.12 3.48
CA ARG A 72 -12.62 -3.03 4.46
C ARG A 72 -11.31 -3.01 5.25
N THR A 73 -10.50 -4.06 5.14
CA THR A 73 -9.25 -4.19 5.89
C THR A 73 -8.27 -3.12 5.43
N THR A 74 -7.79 -2.30 6.38
CA THR A 74 -6.77 -1.28 6.09
C THR A 74 -5.40 -1.94 6.01
N LEU A 75 -4.44 -1.29 5.33
CA LEU A 75 -3.05 -1.76 5.30
C LEU A 75 -2.45 -1.88 6.72
N LEU A 76 -2.88 -1.01 7.65
CA LEU A 76 -2.45 -1.05 9.05
C LEU A 76 -2.95 -2.33 9.74
N GLN A 77 -4.24 -2.65 9.56
CA GLN A 77 -4.85 -3.85 10.12
C GLN A 77 -4.23 -5.12 9.54
N LEU A 78 -4.02 -5.15 8.22
CA LEU A 78 -3.34 -6.27 7.56
C LEU A 78 -1.95 -6.48 8.16
N VAL A 79 -1.11 -5.45 8.19
CA VAL A 79 0.28 -5.56 8.67
C VAL A 79 0.33 -5.95 10.15
N ARG A 80 -0.51 -5.38 11.00
CA ARG A 80 -0.45 -5.61 12.44
C ARG A 80 -1.13 -6.90 12.89
N GLU A 81 -2.32 -7.16 12.38
CA GLU A 81 -3.22 -8.16 12.95
C GLU A 81 -3.18 -9.47 12.15
N GLU A 82 -3.10 -9.39 10.81
CA GLU A 82 -3.03 -10.59 9.95
C GLU A 82 -1.58 -11.07 9.78
N LEU A 83 -0.64 -10.14 9.58
CA LEU A 83 0.79 -10.47 9.38
C LEU A 83 1.60 -10.43 10.69
N ALA A 84 0.99 -10.06 11.81
CA ALA A 84 1.62 -9.95 13.13
C ALA A 84 2.85 -9.02 13.20
N LEU A 85 3.02 -8.09 12.26
CA LEU A 85 4.11 -7.11 12.24
C LEU A 85 3.72 -5.86 13.03
N THR A 86 3.76 -5.97 14.36
CA THR A 86 3.19 -4.98 15.30
C THR A 86 4.02 -3.70 15.48
N GLY A 87 5.11 -3.52 14.73
CA GLY A 87 5.97 -2.34 14.79
C GLY A 87 5.24 -1.06 14.41
N THR A 88 4.45 -1.08 13.34
CA THR A 88 3.57 0.03 12.95
C THR A 88 2.42 0.16 13.95
N LYS A 89 2.14 1.37 14.44
CA LYS A 89 1.23 1.60 15.57
C LYS A 89 -0.08 2.28 15.16
N MET A 90 -1.17 1.86 15.79
CA MET A 90 -2.45 2.56 15.75
C MET A 90 -2.49 3.61 16.87
N GLY A 91 -1.99 4.81 16.59
CA GLY A 91 -1.96 5.89 17.60
C GLY A 91 -3.25 6.71 17.67
N CYS A 92 -3.79 7.10 16.52
CA CYS A 92 -4.96 7.99 16.47
C CYS A 92 -6.09 7.50 15.56
N ASP A 93 -5.83 6.47 14.76
CA ASP A 93 -6.72 5.90 13.72
C ASP A 93 -7.40 6.92 12.78
N ARG A 94 -6.82 8.12 12.71
CA ARG A 94 -7.36 9.27 11.97
C ARG A 94 -6.28 10.00 11.17
N ALA A 95 -5.15 9.33 10.95
CA ALA A 95 -4.06 9.80 10.10
C ALA A 95 -3.46 11.17 10.51
N GLN A 96 -3.36 11.43 11.82
CA GLN A 96 -2.83 12.69 12.38
C GLN A 96 -1.44 12.56 13.01
N CYS A 97 -1.19 11.48 13.75
CA CYS A 97 0.03 11.33 14.55
C CYS A 97 1.21 10.65 13.81
N GLY A 98 1.01 10.16 12.59
CA GLY A 98 2.06 9.45 11.84
C GLY A 98 2.46 8.08 12.37
N ALA A 99 1.94 7.61 13.51
CA ALA A 99 2.29 6.32 14.11
C ALA A 99 2.02 5.10 13.20
N CYS A 100 1.13 5.25 12.21
CA CYS A 100 0.77 4.23 11.23
C CYS A 100 1.54 4.34 9.89
N THR A 101 2.59 5.15 9.83
CA THR A 101 3.34 5.38 8.58
C THR A 101 4.09 4.14 8.14
N VAL A 102 4.01 3.82 6.85
CA VAL A 102 4.78 2.76 6.18
C VAL A 102 5.35 3.26 4.85
N LEU A 103 6.36 2.57 4.34
CA LEU A 103 6.86 2.78 2.98
C LEU A 103 6.10 1.86 2.02
N LEU A 104 5.29 2.44 1.16
CA LEU A 104 4.60 1.73 0.08
C LEU A 104 5.25 2.13 -1.25
N ASN A 105 5.93 1.18 -1.90
CA ASN A 105 6.66 1.41 -3.15
C ASN A 105 7.62 2.61 -3.07
N GLY A 106 8.39 2.69 -1.97
CA GLY A 106 9.36 3.76 -1.72
C GLY A 106 8.76 5.09 -1.24
N ARG A 107 7.44 5.20 -1.06
CA ARG A 107 6.77 6.43 -0.63
C ARG A 107 6.16 6.27 0.76
N ALA A 108 6.42 7.23 1.64
CA ALA A 108 5.78 7.29 2.95
C ALA A 108 4.26 7.55 2.79
N VAL A 109 3.44 6.67 3.35
CA VAL A 109 1.97 6.76 3.31
C VAL A 109 1.34 6.47 4.67
N TYR A 110 0.20 7.10 4.93
CA TYR A 110 -0.71 6.67 6.00
C TYR A 110 -1.61 5.55 5.49
N ALA A 111 -1.71 4.46 6.25
CA ALA A 111 -2.69 3.42 6.03
C ALA A 111 -4.09 3.93 6.48
N GLN A 112 -4.91 4.41 5.53
CA GLN A 112 -6.16 5.15 5.79
C GLN A 112 -7.31 4.27 6.31
N CYS A 113 -8.31 4.91 6.94
CA CYS A 113 -9.44 4.28 7.64
C CYS A 113 -10.59 3.76 6.75
N GLY A 114 -10.76 4.26 5.53
CA GLY A 114 -11.80 3.80 4.58
C GLY A 114 -13.26 4.14 4.93
N TYR A 115 -13.57 4.70 6.11
CA TYR A 115 -14.94 4.93 6.59
C TYR A 115 -15.78 5.85 5.67
N CYS A 116 -15.16 6.87 5.08
CA CYS A 116 -15.85 7.80 4.19
C CYS A 116 -16.00 7.27 2.74
N THR A 117 -15.38 6.15 2.40
CA THR A 117 -15.22 5.72 1.01
C THR A 117 -16.56 5.47 0.31
N SER A 118 -17.53 4.85 0.98
CA SER A 118 -18.86 4.59 0.41
C SER A 118 -19.59 5.89 0.02
N GLY A 119 -19.59 6.89 0.92
CA GLY A 119 -20.18 8.21 0.65
C GLY A 119 -19.47 8.93 -0.51
N GLN A 120 -18.14 8.89 -0.55
CA GLN A 120 -17.36 9.49 -1.64
C GLN A 120 -17.65 8.83 -3.00
N ILE A 121 -17.78 7.50 -3.04
CA ILE A 121 -18.09 6.76 -4.28
C ILE A 121 -19.48 7.15 -4.81
N LEU A 122 -20.51 7.16 -3.96
CA LEU A 122 -21.87 7.47 -4.39
C LEU A 122 -22.00 8.93 -4.85
N ALA A 123 -21.38 9.86 -4.13
CA ALA A 123 -21.34 11.26 -4.55
C ALA A 123 -20.60 11.45 -5.88
N THR A 124 -19.50 10.72 -6.08
CA THR A 124 -18.76 10.70 -7.35
C THR A 124 -19.64 10.18 -8.49
N LYS A 125 -20.33 9.04 -8.32
CA LYS A 125 -21.24 8.49 -9.32
C LYS A 125 -22.34 9.50 -9.67
N ALA A 126 -23.00 10.06 -8.66
CA ALA A 126 -24.06 11.05 -8.86
C ALA A 126 -23.57 12.34 -9.54
N LEU A 127 -22.30 12.71 -9.36
CA LEU A 127 -21.67 13.79 -10.13
C LEU A 127 -21.49 13.36 -11.59
N LEU A 128 -20.82 12.23 -11.83
CA LEU A 128 -20.42 11.81 -13.18
C LEU A 128 -21.60 11.44 -14.07
N ASP A 129 -22.73 11.01 -13.50
CA ASP A 129 -23.98 10.80 -14.23
C ASP A 129 -24.56 12.09 -14.82
N ARG A 130 -24.30 13.24 -14.17
CA ARG A 130 -24.81 14.55 -14.59
C ARG A 130 -23.76 15.38 -15.33
N VAL A 131 -22.49 15.24 -14.96
CA VAL A 131 -21.36 15.99 -15.50
C VAL A 131 -20.23 15.00 -15.83
N PRO A 132 -20.23 14.41 -17.04
CA PRO A 132 -19.25 13.40 -17.43
C PRO A 132 -17.79 13.89 -17.50
N THR A 133 -17.59 15.20 -17.67
CA THR A 133 -16.29 15.88 -17.75
C THR A 133 -16.19 16.98 -16.68
N PRO A 134 -16.18 16.64 -15.37
CA PRO A 134 -16.21 17.64 -14.33
C PRO A 134 -14.86 18.35 -14.20
N THR A 135 -14.90 19.64 -13.89
CA THR A 135 -13.74 20.39 -13.39
C THR A 135 -13.41 19.98 -11.95
N GLU A 136 -12.20 20.27 -11.50
CA GLU A 136 -11.78 20.09 -10.10
C GLU A 136 -12.70 20.85 -9.12
N ALA A 137 -13.14 22.06 -9.48
CA ALA A 137 -14.07 22.84 -8.64
C ALA A 137 -15.43 22.14 -8.50
N GLN A 138 -15.99 21.63 -9.60
CA GLN A 138 -17.24 20.86 -9.58
C GLN A 138 -17.11 19.57 -8.78
N ALA A 139 -15.97 18.86 -8.90
CA ALA A 139 -15.69 17.68 -8.09
C ALA A 139 -15.60 18.01 -6.61
N ARG A 140 -14.92 19.11 -6.22
CA ARG A 140 -14.90 19.55 -4.80
C ARG A 140 -16.30 19.83 -4.28
N GLN A 141 -17.10 20.57 -5.06
CA GLN A 141 -18.45 20.96 -4.67
C GLN A 141 -19.33 19.72 -4.43
N ALA A 142 -19.28 18.74 -5.34
CA ALA A 142 -20.07 17.51 -5.22
C ALA A 142 -19.69 16.66 -4.00
N LEU A 143 -18.42 16.67 -3.63
CA LEU A 143 -17.90 15.90 -2.49
C LEU A 143 -17.98 16.66 -1.15
N ALA A 144 -18.35 17.94 -1.14
CA ALA A 144 -18.31 18.79 0.06
C ALA A 144 -19.17 18.24 1.21
N GLY A 145 -20.25 17.51 0.92
CA GLY A 145 -21.09 16.84 1.92
C GLY A 145 -20.52 15.54 2.49
N ASN A 146 -19.41 15.04 1.94
CA ASN A 146 -18.80 13.76 2.33
C ASN A 146 -17.50 14.01 3.09
N LEU A 147 -17.58 14.05 4.42
CA LEU A 147 -16.43 14.32 5.27
C LEU A 147 -15.44 13.15 5.27
N CYS A 148 -14.20 13.43 4.92
CA CYS A 148 -13.07 12.51 5.09
C CYS A 148 -12.29 12.92 6.33
N ARG A 149 -12.52 12.23 7.44
CA ARG A 149 -11.78 12.51 8.69
C ARG A 149 -10.30 12.15 8.61
N CYS A 150 -9.93 11.26 7.69
CA CYS A 150 -8.57 10.86 7.37
C CYS A 150 -7.84 11.84 6.41
N ALA A 151 -8.46 12.98 6.07
CA ALA A 151 -7.91 14.09 5.27
C ALA A 151 -7.37 13.71 3.87
N ALA A 152 -7.99 12.72 3.21
CA ALA A 152 -7.56 12.23 1.90
C ALA A 152 -8.10 13.04 0.70
N TYR A 153 -8.67 14.22 0.91
CA TYR A 153 -9.44 14.98 -0.10
C TYR A 153 -8.72 15.18 -1.44
N LYS A 154 -7.41 15.50 -1.43
CA LYS A 154 -6.63 15.66 -2.67
C LYS A 154 -6.58 14.37 -3.50
N ARG A 155 -6.44 13.22 -2.84
CA ARG A 155 -6.42 11.90 -3.50
C ARG A 155 -7.80 11.51 -3.99
N ILE A 156 -8.83 11.72 -3.17
CA ILE A 156 -10.23 11.46 -3.55
C ILE A 156 -10.58 12.26 -4.80
N LEU A 157 -10.22 13.54 -4.83
CA LEU A 157 -10.48 14.41 -5.97
C LEU A 157 -9.74 13.96 -7.24
N ALA A 158 -8.46 13.59 -7.11
CA ALA A 158 -7.71 13.03 -8.23
C ALA A 158 -8.36 11.75 -8.77
N SER A 159 -8.88 10.88 -7.89
CA SER A 159 -9.61 9.67 -8.27
C SER A 159 -10.90 9.98 -9.04
N VAL A 160 -11.65 11.02 -8.68
CA VAL A 160 -12.85 11.46 -9.44
C VAL A 160 -12.49 11.86 -10.87
N LEU A 161 -11.47 12.72 -11.03
CA LEU A 161 -11.05 13.18 -12.35
C LEU A 161 -10.48 12.04 -13.21
N ALA A 162 -9.79 11.08 -12.58
CA ALA A 162 -9.33 9.87 -13.26
C ALA A 162 -10.52 9.00 -13.70
N ALA A 163 -11.51 8.78 -12.85
CA ALA A 163 -12.71 8.01 -13.18
C ALA A 163 -13.48 8.63 -14.37
N ALA A 164 -13.61 9.96 -14.40
CA ALA A 164 -14.20 10.67 -15.54
C ALA A 164 -13.49 10.35 -16.87
N ARG A 165 -12.16 10.41 -16.89
CA ARG A 165 -11.35 10.09 -18.08
C ARG A 165 -11.50 8.63 -18.50
N LEU A 166 -11.52 7.70 -17.55
CA LEU A 166 -11.67 6.27 -17.82
C LEU A 166 -13.05 5.95 -18.43
N LEU A 167 -14.12 6.55 -17.90
CA LEU A 167 -15.47 6.37 -18.45
C LEU A 167 -15.60 6.95 -19.87
N GLN A 168 -14.89 8.02 -20.19
CA GLN A 168 -14.84 8.56 -21.55
C GLN A 168 -14.06 7.66 -22.51
N ALA A 169 -12.94 7.09 -22.05
CA ALA A 169 -12.14 6.15 -22.84
C ALA A 169 -12.89 4.82 -23.10
N GLY A 170 -13.74 4.39 -22.16
CA GLY A 170 -14.56 3.17 -22.27
C GLY A 170 -15.94 3.36 -22.89
N GLY A 171 -16.39 4.60 -23.13
CA GLY A 171 -17.73 4.94 -23.65
C GLY A 171 -17.91 4.79 -25.17
N ARG A 172 -17.03 4.04 -25.84
CA ARG A 172 -17.22 3.57 -27.22
C ARG A 172 -17.36 2.05 -27.19
N GLY A 173 -18.55 1.58 -26.85
CA GLY A 173 -18.96 0.18 -26.89
C GLY A 173 -20.48 0.12 -26.88
#